data_AF-A0A3C1N588-F1
#
_entry.id   AF-A0A3C1N588-F1
#
_cell.length_a   1.000
_cell.length_b   1.000
_cell.length_c   1.000
_cell.angle_alpha   90.00
_cell.angle_beta   90.00
_cell.angle_gamma   90.00
#
_symmetry.space_group_name_H-M   'P 1'
#
loop_
_entity.id
_entity.type
_entity.pdbx_description
1 polymer ?
#
loop_
_entity_poly.entity_id
_entity_poly.type
_entity_poly.pdbx_seq_one_letter_code
_entity_poly.pdbx_strand_id
1 'polypeptide(L)'
;MGRAVRPPRGVIGAQVSHDEEMFGRVFDGRVMRRFFSFVWPYQRLLVFALIAVLVFVATQLTIPLVILYAIDHVIQAGAAAKVALSSVIIFLAGVVLVNYLANYCQEALVGRIAENVVVDLRRAMFAHLQRVSLSFMDKTEVGRVMSRLQSDTGTLQEFLETSVFAIGDVVLLFG
;
A
#
# COMPACT_ATOMS: atom_id res chain seq x y z
N MET A 1 -64.16 19.65 -21.90
CA MET A 1 -63.96 18.86 -20.67
C MET A 1 -62.98 17.74 -20.99
N GLY A 2 -61.96 17.52 -20.14
CA GLY A 2 -61.02 16.38 -20.28
C GLY A 2 -59.56 16.79 -20.45
N ARG A 3 -58.95 17.34 -19.40
CA ARG A 3 -57.48 17.50 -19.29
C ARG A 3 -56.84 16.11 -19.22
N ALA A 4 -55.96 15.77 -20.16
CA ALA A 4 -55.03 14.65 -19.99
C ALA A 4 -53.78 15.17 -19.26
N VAL A 5 -53.69 14.79 -17.99
CA VAL A 5 -52.58 15.06 -17.07
C VAL A 5 -51.32 14.39 -17.61
N ARG A 6 -50.26 15.18 -17.88
CA ARG A 6 -48.92 14.64 -18.13
C ARG A 6 -48.37 14.10 -16.79
N PRO A 7 -47.91 12.84 -16.70
CA PRO A 7 -47.34 12.33 -15.44
C PRO A 7 -46.02 13.05 -15.12
N PRO A 8 -45.71 13.29 -13.83
CA PRO A 8 -44.53 14.04 -13.41
C PRO A 8 -43.30 13.15 -13.16
N ARG A 9 -42.15 13.76 -13.45
CA ARG A 9 -40.84 13.72 -12.78
C ARG A 9 -39.94 12.48 -12.87
N GLY A 10 -38.65 12.83 -13.01
CA GLY A 10 -37.51 11.94 -13.01
C GLY A 10 -37.54 10.98 -11.83
N VAL A 11 -37.27 9.74 -12.16
CA VAL A 11 -37.18 8.63 -11.23
C VAL A 11 -35.90 8.84 -10.41
N ILE A 12 -36.06 9.22 -9.15
CA ILE A 12 -35.01 9.05 -8.14
C ILE A 12 -34.86 7.53 -7.99
N GLY A 13 -33.82 6.97 -8.60
CA GLY A 13 -33.59 5.53 -8.68
C GLY A 13 -32.79 5.06 -9.90
N ALA A 14 -32.66 5.87 -10.95
CA ALA A 14 -31.87 5.48 -12.13
C ALA A 14 -30.35 5.38 -11.85
N GLN A 15 -29.85 6.04 -10.78
CA GLN A 15 -28.44 5.91 -10.36
C GLN A 15 -28.16 4.64 -9.56
N VAL A 16 -29.16 4.07 -8.86
CA VAL A 16 -28.95 2.86 -8.04
C VAL A 16 -28.59 1.65 -8.91
N SER A 17 -29.07 1.60 -10.16
CA SER A 17 -28.77 0.48 -11.08
C SER A 17 -27.35 0.44 -11.64
N HIS A 18 -26.71 1.59 -11.86
CA HIS A 18 -25.38 1.65 -12.46
C HIS A 18 -24.25 1.48 -11.42
N ASP A 19 -24.53 1.88 -10.18
CA ASP A 19 -23.60 1.72 -9.06
C ASP A 19 -23.62 0.25 -8.54
N GLU A 20 -24.79 -0.40 -8.42
CA GLU A 20 -24.89 -1.80 -7.98
C GLU A 20 -24.25 -2.81 -8.96
N GLU A 21 -24.33 -2.59 -10.29
CA GLU A 21 -23.65 -3.44 -11.28
C GLU A 21 -22.11 -3.27 -11.27
N MET A 22 -21.61 -2.07 -10.92
CA MET A 22 -20.18 -1.80 -10.76
C MET A 22 -19.60 -2.46 -9.50
N PHE A 23 -20.38 -2.56 -8.42
CA PHE A 23 -20.00 -3.30 -7.20
C PHE A 23 -19.95 -4.83 -7.43
N GLY A 24 -20.63 -5.37 -8.44
CA GLY A 24 -20.63 -6.81 -8.78
C GLY A 24 -19.34 -7.33 -9.41
N ARG A 25 -18.48 -6.46 -9.95
CA ARG A 25 -17.12 -6.82 -10.38
C ARG A 25 -16.11 -6.26 -9.37
N VAL A 26 -16.00 -6.95 -8.23
CA VAL A 26 -15.09 -6.65 -7.11
C VAL A 26 -13.63 -6.44 -7.55
N PHE A 27 -13.25 -6.87 -8.76
CA PHE A 27 -11.92 -6.63 -9.33
C PHE A 27 -11.96 -6.54 -10.86
N ASP A 28 -11.60 -5.39 -11.44
CA ASP A 28 -11.34 -5.29 -12.88
C ASP A 28 -9.85 -5.57 -13.16
N GLY A 29 -9.56 -6.83 -13.54
CA GLY A 29 -8.19 -7.26 -13.86
C GLY A 29 -7.53 -6.46 -14.99
N ARG A 30 -8.30 -5.79 -15.86
CA ARG A 30 -7.75 -4.92 -16.91
C ARG A 30 -7.17 -3.65 -16.32
N VAL A 31 -7.86 -3.04 -15.36
CA VAL A 31 -7.38 -1.85 -14.64
C VAL A 31 -6.12 -2.20 -13.86
N MET A 32 -6.15 -3.35 -13.17
CA MET A 32 -5.00 -3.83 -12.40
C MET A 32 -3.78 -4.08 -13.30
N ARG A 33 -3.96 -4.74 -14.46
CA ARG A 33 -2.86 -4.94 -15.42
C ARG A 33 -2.27 -3.62 -15.93
N ARG A 34 -3.11 -2.62 -16.16
CA ARG A 34 -2.66 -1.28 -16.58
C ARG A 34 -1.87 -0.59 -15.48
N PHE A 35 -2.31 -0.69 -14.23
CA PHE A 35 -1.57 -0.17 -13.07
C PHE A 35 -0.21 -0.85 -12.92
N PHE A 36 -0.16 -2.18 -12.98
CA PHE A 36 1.10 -2.94 -12.91
C PHE A 36 2.09 -2.57 -14.03
N SER A 37 1.63 -2.12 -15.19
CA SER A 37 2.52 -1.59 -16.24
C SER A 37 3.30 -0.35 -15.81
N PHE A 38 2.77 0.47 -14.90
CA PHE A 38 3.49 1.62 -14.33
C PHE A 38 4.43 1.22 -13.20
N VAL A 39 4.16 0.10 -12.52
CA VAL A 39 5.01 -0.44 -11.43
C VAL A 39 6.20 -1.24 -11.99
N TRP A 40 6.01 -1.94 -13.11
CA TRP A 40 7.02 -2.81 -13.73
C TRP A 40 8.42 -2.20 -13.93
N PRO A 41 8.59 -0.93 -14.34
CA PRO A 41 9.90 -0.29 -14.45
C PRO A 41 10.70 -0.30 -13.13
N TYR A 42 10.01 -0.33 -11.99
CA TYR A 42 10.59 -0.31 -10.65
C TYR A 42 10.78 -1.70 -10.03
N GLN A 43 10.64 -2.78 -10.81
CA GLN A 43 10.75 -4.17 -10.33
C GLN A 43 12.01 -4.45 -9.50
N ARG A 44 13.15 -3.83 -9.83
CA ARG A 44 14.40 -4.02 -9.08
C ARG A 44 14.30 -3.44 -7.67
N LEU A 45 13.76 -2.22 -7.56
CA LEU A 45 13.52 -1.58 -6.26
C LEU A 45 12.48 -2.38 -5.47
N LEU A 46 11.45 -2.90 -6.15
CA LEU A 46 10.41 -3.71 -5.54
C LEU A 46 10.97 -5.02 -4.95
N VAL A 47 11.90 -5.68 -5.65
CA VAL A 47 12.60 -6.86 -5.12
C VAL A 47 13.42 -6.50 -3.87
N PHE A 48 14.17 -5.40 -3.88
CA PHE A 48 14.91 -4.95 -2.68
C PHE A 48 13.97 -4.59 -1.53
N ALA A 49 12.84 -3.96 -1.81
CA ALA A 49 11.82 -3.65 -0.81
C ALA A 49 11.25 -4.93 -0.19
N LEU A 50 10.90 -5.92 -1.01
CA LEU A 50 10.42 -7.22 -0.53
C LEU A 50 11.47 -7.94 0.33
N ILE A 51 12.74 -7.91 -0.06
CA ILE A 51 13.81 -8.48 0.77
C ILE A 51 13.91 -7.75 2.11
N ALA A 52 13.84 -6.42 2.13
CA ALA A 52 13.85 -5.64 3.37
C ALA A 52 12.66 -5.99 4.28
N VAL A 53 11.46 -6.17 3.70
CA VAL A 53 10.26 -6.63 4.41
C VAL A 53 10.48 -8.01 5.03
N LEU A 54 11.02 -8.96 4.28
CA LEU A 54 11.30 -10.31 4.81
C LEU A 54 12.32 -10.30 5.95
N VAL A 55 13.38 -9.48 5.83
CA VAL A 55 14.35 -9.31 6.91
C VAL A 55 13.69 -8.68 8.15
N PHE A 56 12.85 -7.66 7.96
CA PHE A 56 12.11 -7.03 9.04
C PHE A 56 11.21 -8.05 9.77
N VAL A 57 10.43 -8.84 9.03
CA VAL A 57 9.59 -9.90 9.60
C VAL A 57 10.42 -10.95 10.34
N ALA A 58 11.54 -11.40 9.77
CA ALA A 58 12.42 -12.37 10.43
C ALA A 58 12.97 -11.83 11.77
N THR A 59 13.33 -10.54 11.82
CA THR A 59 13.78 -9.92 13.08
C THR A 59 12.66 -9.82 14.11
N GLN A 60 11.42 -9.51 13.68
CA GLN A 60 10.24 -9.48 14.56
C GLN A 60 9.98 -10.83 15.22
N LEU A 61 10.11 -11.93 14.46
CA LEU A 61 9.98 -13.30 14.99
C LEU A 61 11.16 -13.70 15.89
N THR A 62 12.35 -13.16 15.64
CA THR A 62 13.56 -13.46 16.42
C THR A 62 13.49 -12.88 17.84
N ILE A 63 12.91 -11.68 18.02
CA ILE A 63 12.81 -11.00 19.33
C ILE A 63 12.17 -11.89 20.42
N PRO A 64 10.95 -12.45 20.24
CA PRO A 64 10.33 -13.29 21.27
C PRO A 64 11.11 -14.59 21.52
N LEU A 65 11.74 -15.17 20.49
CA LEU A 65 12.58 -16.37 20.66
C LEU A 65 13.82 -16.09 21.51
N VAL A 66 14.45 -14.93 21.33
CA VAL A 66 15.59 -14.49 22.16
C VAL A 66 15.15 -14.28 23.60
N ILE A 67 13.97 -13.69 23.83
CA ILE A 67 13.41 -13.52 25.17
C ILE A 67 13.13 -14.87 25.84
N LEU A 68 12.53 -15.82 25.11
CA LEU A 68 12.29 -17.17 25.62
C LEU A 68 13.60 -17.85 26.02
N TYR A 69 14.61 -17.81 25.15
CA TYR A 69 15.93 -18.35 25.44
C TYR A 69 16.58 -17.70 26.66
N ALA A 70 16.44 -16.39 26.81
CA ALA A 70 16.94 -15.64 27.97
C ALA A 70 16.28 -16.12 29.27
N ILE A 71 14.95 -16.30 29.27
CA ILE A 71 14.22 -16.75 30.45
C ILE A 71 14.64 -18.17 30.84
N ASP A 72 14.68 -19.10 29.88
CA ASP A 72 14.92 -20.52 30.15
C ASP A 72 16.36 -20.79 30.60
N HIS A 73 17.35 -20.13 30.01
CA HIS A 73 18.76 -20.47 30.22
C HIS A 73 19.51 -19.54 31.16
N VAL A 74 19.09 -18.27 31.27
CA VAL A 74 19.84 -17.25 32.00
C VAL A 74 19.27 -17.04 33.40
N ILE A 75 17.95 -16.95 33.53
CA ILE A 75 17.32 -16.68 34.83
C ILE A 75 17.42 -17.88 35.78
N GLN A 76 17.41 -19.11 35.25
CA GLN A 76 17.47 -20.34 36.06
C GLN A 76 18.89 -20.73 36.53
N ALA A 77 19.96 -20.16 35.95
CA ALA A 77 21.34 -20.69 36.08
C ALA A 77 22.25 -20.01 37.14
N GLY A 78 21.75 -19.07 37.96
CA GLY A 78 22.51 -18.53 39.09
C GLY A 78 23.78 -17.73 38.71
N ALA A 79 24.96 -18.01 39.29
CA ALA A 79 26.15 -17.15 39.17
C ALA A 79 26.79 -17.08 37.77
N ALA A 80 26.64 -18.11 36.93
CA ALA A 80 27.06 -18.10 35.52
C ALA A 80 26.13 -17.23 34.64
N ALA A 81 24.97 -16.81 35.17
CA ALA A 81 23.98 -16.04 34.46
C ALA A 81 24.46 -14.65 34.07
N LYS A 82 25.37 -14.00 34.81
CA LYS A 82 25.76 -12.60 34.52
C LYS A 82 26.47 -12.47 33.17
N VAL A 83 27.34 -13.41 32.82
CA VAL A 83 28.08 -13.40 31.53
C VAL A 83 27.16 -13.87 30.39
N ALA A 84 26.31 -14.85 30.64
CA ALA A 84 25.30 -15.28 29.66
C ALA A 84 24.29 -14.15 29.36
N LEU A 85 23.86 -13.42 30.39
CA LEU A 85 22.91 -12.30 30.27
C LEU A 85 23.47 -11.16 29.42
N SER A 86 24.73 -10.76 29.66
CA SER A 86 25.34 -9.68 28.87
C SER A 86 25.46 -10.06 27.39
N SER A 87 25.80 -11.32 27.09
CA SER A 87 25.88 -11.81 25.70
C SER A 87 24.50 -11.80 25.00
N VAL A 88 23.44 -12.20 25.70
CA VAL A 88 22.06 -12.19 25.18
C VAL A 88 21.57 -10.76 24.95
N ILE A 89 21.87 -9.83 25.87
CA ILE A 89 21.52 -8.41 25.71
C ILE A 89 22.24 -7.80 24.50
N ILE A 90 23.53 -8.08 24.31
CA ILE A 90 24.28 -7.59 23.15
C ILE A 90 23.71 -8.17 21.85
N PHE A 91 23.37 -9.45 21.84
CA PHE A 91 22.73 -10.08 20.69
C PHE A 91 21.37 -9.43 20.38
N LEU A 92 20.52 -9.26 21.40
CA LEU A 92 19.22 -8.60 21.26
C LEU A 92 19.37 -7.17 20.75
N ALA A 93 20.33 -6.40 21.27
CA ALA A 93 20.62 -5.06 20.78
C ALA A 93 21.02 -5.06 19.30
N GLY A 94 21.79 -6.06 18.86
CA GLY A 94 22.11 -6.29 17.46
C GLY A 94 20.86 -6.59 16.61
N VAL A 95 19.98 -7.46 17.08
CA VAL A 95 18.71 -7.78 16.39
C VAL A 95 17.82 -6.56 16.26
N VAL A 96 17.68 -5.75 17.33
CA VAL A 96 16.89 -4.51 17.30
C VAL A 96 17.49 -3.49 16.35
N LEU A 97 18.82 -3.38 16.28
CA LEU A 97 19.49 -2.51 15.31
C LEU A 97 19.20 -2.95 13.87
N VAL A 98 19.29 -4.25 13.58
CA VAL A 98 18.96 -4.80 12.26
C VAL A 98 17.49 -4.59 11.94
N ASN A 99 16.59 -4.77 12.91
CA ASN A 99 15.17 -4.51 12.76
C ASN A 99 14.91 -3.04 12.36
N TYR A 100 15.54 -2.09 13.05
CA TYR A 100 15.42 -0.66 12.74
C TYR A 100 15.93 -0.33 11.32
N LEU A 101 17.11 -0.86 10.96
CA LEU A 101 17.67 -0.66 9.63
C LEU A 101 16.77 -1.27 8.54
N ALA A 102 16.25 -2.47 8.77
CA ALA A 102 15.34 -3.14 7.86
C ALA A 102 14.03 -2.33 7.70
N ASN A 103 13.47 -1.83 8.80
CA ASN A 103 12.29 -0.97 8.78
C ASN A 103 12.52 0.32 7.99
N TYR A 104 13.63 1.00 8.24
CA TYR A 104 13.99 2.21 7.51
C TYR A 104 14.18 1.94 6.01
N CYS A 105 14.87 0.83 5.67
CA CYS A 105 15.09 0.45 4.28
C CYS A 105 13.78 0.09 3.55
N GLN A 106 12.88 -0.68 4.17
CA GLN A 106 11.60 -1.00 3.54
C GLN A 106 10.74 0.25 3.33
N GLU A 107 10.62 1.13 4.34
CA GLU A 107 9.83 2.36 4.22
C GLU A 107 10.39 3.28 3.13
N ALA A 108 11.71 3.47 3.12
CA ALA A 108 12.36 4.30 2.12
C ALA A 108 12.24 3.73 0.70
N LEU A 109 12.35 2.42 0.51
CA LEU A 109 12.23 1.79 -0.80
C LEU A 109 10.80 1.78 -1.30
N VAL A 110 9.84 1.36 -0.46
CA VAL A 110 8.42 1.30 -0.81
C VAL A 110 7.88 2.70 -1.11
N GLY A 111 8.17 3.69 -0.26
CA GLY A 111 7.77 5.08 -0.49
C GLY A 111 8.34 5.66 -1.79
N ARG A 112 9.63 5.40 -2.08
CA ARG A 112 10.25 5.82 -3.36
C ARG A 112 9.56 5.18 -4.56
N ILE A 113 9.19 3.91 -4.50
CA ILE A 113 8.48 3.25 -5.60
C ILE A 113 7.12 3.89 -5.80
N ALA A 114 6.36 4.07 -4.71
CA ALA A 114 5.01 4.63 -4.74
C ALA A 114 5.00 6.05 -5.30
N GLU A 115 5.90 6.91 -4.83
CA GLU A 115 6.03 8.28 -5.30
C GLU A 115 6.38 8.33 -6.81
N ASN A 116 7.35 7.52 -7.24
CA ASN A 116 7.75 7.48 -8.65
C ASN A 116 6.62 7.01 -9.57
N VAL A 117 5.90 5.96 -9.18
CA VAL A 117 4.73 5.44 -9.93
C VAL A 117 3.65 6.52 -10.05
N VAL A 118 3.38 7.24 -8.95
CA VAL A 118 2.39 8.32 -8.91
C VAL A 118 2.80 9.50 -9.78
N VAL A 119 4.08 9.88 -9.77
CA VAL A 119 4.61 10.94 -10.63
C VAL A 119 4.41 10.59 -12.10
N ASP A 120 4.68 9.34 -12.50
CA ASP A 120 4.49 8.89 -13.88
C ASP A 120 3.02 8.82 -14.28
N LEU A 121 2.14 8.35 -13.38
CA LEU A 121 0.69 8.38 -13.58
C LEU A 121 0.18 9.81 -13.79
N ARG A 122 0.56 10.73 -12.89
CA ARG A 122 0.20 12.15 -13.00
C ARG A 122 0.68 12.71 -14.34
N ARG A 123 1.96 12.51 -14.70
CA ARG A 123 2.52 12.98 -15.98
C ARG A 123 1.72 12.46 -17.19
N ALA A 124 1.42 11.16 -17.22
CA ALA A 124 0.66 10.56 -18.32
C ALA A 124 -0.75 11.15 -18.44
N MET A 125 -1.42 11.39 -17.30
CA MET A 125 -2.77 11.95 -17.28
C MET A 125 -2.77 13.45 -17.61
N PHE A 126 -1.82 14.23 -17.11
CA PHE A 126 -1.64 15.63 -17.51
C PHE A 126 -1.41 15.76 -19.01
N ALA A 127 -0.53 14.93 -19.59
CA ALA A 127 -0.27 14.92 -21.03
C ALA A 127 -1.52 14.56 -21.85
N HIS A 128 -2.38 13.67 -21.32
CA HIS A 128 -3.65 13.36 -21.96
C HIS A 128 -4.63 14.53 -21.88
N LEU A 129 -4.77 15.17 -20.71
CA LEU A 129 -5.65 16.32 -20.53
C LEU A 129 -5.31 17.49 -21.44
N GLN A 130 -4.03 17.73 -21.72
CA GLN A 130 -3.60 18.77 -22.65
C GLN A 130 -4.05 18.52 -24.11
N ARG A 131 -4.36 17.28 -24.49
CA ARG A 131 -4.80 16.90 -25.84
C ARG A 131 -6.32 16.80 -25.97
N VAL A 132 -7.06 16.94 -24.88
CA VAL A 132 -8.52 16.85 -24.85
C VAL A 132 -9.13 18.13 -25.43
N SER A 133 -10.22 17.97 -26.19
CA SER A 133 -10.89 19.10 -26.87
C SER A 133 -11.44 20.13 -25.87
N LEU A 134 -11.39 21.41 -26.24
CA LEU A 134 -11.98 22.53 -25.48
C LEU A 134 -13.45 22.30 -25.12
N SER A 135 -14.24 21.66 -26.01
CA SER A 135 -15.64 21.32 -25.74
C SER A 135 -15.85 20.40 -24.53
N PHE A 136 -14.86 19.57 -24.19
CA PHE A 136 -14.89 18.75 -22.98
C PHE A 136 -14.51 19.56 -21.74
N MET A 137 -13.58 20.51 -21.86
CA MET A 137 -13.21 21.43 -20.77
C MET A 137 -14.34 22.41 -20.42
N ASP A 138 -15.16 22.81 -21.39
CA ASP A 138 -16.33 23.67 -21.14
C ASP A 138 -17.45 22.96 -20.36
N LYS A 139 -17.55 21.64 -20.50
CA LYS A 139 -18.57 20.81 -19.82
C LYS A 139 -18.11 20.30 -18.45
N THR A 140 -16.81 20.33 -18.18
CA THR A 140 -16.20 19.71 -17.01
C THR A 140 -15.22 20.69 -16.38
N GLU A 141 -15.52 21.18 -15.17
CA GLU A 141 -14.61 22.09 -14.45
C GLU A 141 -13.21 21.49 -14.35
N VAL A 142 -12.23 22.14 -14.98
CA VAL A 142 -10.83 21.66 -15.02
C VAL A 142 -10.29 21.40 -13.61
N GLY A 143 -10.67 22.25 -12.64
CA GLY A 143 -10.32 22.08 -11.23
C GLY A 143 -10.86 20.79 -10.61
N ARG A 144 -12.06 20.36 -10.98
CA ARG A 144 -12.65 19.09 -10.52
C ARG A 144 -11.89 17.89 -11.06
N VAL A 145 -11.50 17.95 -12.34
CA VAL A 145 -10.72 16.87 -12.96
C VAL A 145 -9.35 16.76 -12.29
N MET A 146 -8.67 17.88 -12.04
CA MET A 146 -7.38 17.89 -11.34
C MET A 146 -7.46 17.42 -9.89
N SER A 147 -8.51 17.81 -9.17
CA SER A 147 -8.74 17.37 -7.79
C SER A 147 -8.95 15.86 -7.70
N ARG A 148 -9.80 15.30 -8.56
CA ARG A 148 -9.99 13.83 -8.66
C ARG A 148 -8.69 13.12 -9.03
N LEU A 149 -7.97 13.65 -9.99
CA LEU A 149 -6.65 13.14 -10.38
C LEU A 149 -5.67 13.02 -9.22
N GLN A 150 -5.54 14.08 -8.42
CA GLN A 150 -4.64 14.10 -7.28
C GLN A 150 -5.11 13.15 -6.18
N SER A 151 -6.41 13.15 -5.88
CA SER A 151 -7.01 12.25 -4.89
C SER A 151 -6.84 10.78 -5.29
N ASP A 152 -7.27 10.41 -6.50
CA ASP A 152 -7.25 9.03 -6.99
C ASP A 152 -5.81 8.50 -7.10
N THR A 153 -4.86 9.33 -7.57
CA THR A 153 -3.44 8.93 -7.60
C THR A 153 -2.83 8.83 -6.20
N GLY A 154 -3.29 9.63 -5.23
CA GLY A 154 -2.92 9.49 -3.82
C GLY A 154 -3.41 8.17 -3.22
N THR A 155 -4.67 7.79 -3.47
CA THR A 155 -5.21 6.49 -3.04
C THR A 155 -4.44 5.32 -3.66
N LEU A 156 -4.02 5.43 -4.92
CA LEU A 156 -3.15 4.41 -5.55
C LEU A 156 -1.76 4.34 -4.92
N GLN A 157 -1.22 5.46 -4.43
CA GLN A 157 0.04 5.48 -3.69
C GLN A 157 -0.08 4.66 -2.40
N GLU A 158 -1.07 4.99 -1.59
CA GLU A 158 -1.35 4.32 -0.31
C GLU A 158 -1.67 2.84 -0.52
N PHE A 159 -2.42 2.52 -1.58
CA PHE A 159 -2.69 1.14 -1.97
C PHE A 159 -1.40 0.37 -2.28
N LEU A 160 -0.45 0.96 -3.01
CA LEU A 160 0.82 0.31 -3.34
C LEU A 160 1.66 0.09 -2.08
N GLU A 161 1.76 1.10 -1.22
CA GLU A 161 2.48 1.01 0.05
C GLU A 161 1.89 -0.10 0.93
N THR A 162 0.58 -0.06 1.15
CA THR A 162 -0.13 -1.03 1.99
C THR A 162 -0.07 -2.44 1.41
N SER A 163 -0.17 -2.61 0.09
CA SER A 163 -0.12 -3.93 -0.55
C SER A 163 1.24 -4.61 -0.36
N VAL A 164 2.33 -3.85 -0.38
CA VAL A 164 3.68 -4.41 -0.16
C VAL A 164 3.86 -4.80 1.31
N PHE A 165 3.41 -3.96 2.25
CA PHE A 165 3.49 -4.28 3.68
C PHE A 165 2.58 -5.45 4.08
N ALA A 166 1.39 -5.55 3.48
CA ALA A 166 0.46 -6.65 3.71
C ALA A 166 1.08 -8.02 3.38
N ILE A 167 2.00 -8.10 2.40
CA ILE A 167 2.75 -9.34 2.13
C ILE A 167 3.60 -9.72 3.35
N GLY A 168 4.28 -8.75 3.98
CA GLY A 168 5.05 -8.96 5.21
C GLY A 168 4.17 -9.40 6.37
N ASP A 169 3.02 -8.75 6.56
CA ASP A 169 2.07 -9.09 7.63
C ASP A 169 1.52 -10.51 7.47
N VAL A 170 1.21 -10.92 6.24
CA VAL A 170 0.78 -12.29 5.95
C VAL A 170 1.88 -13.30 6.29
N VAL A 171 3.14 -13.02 5.92
CA VAL A 171 4.27 -13.89 6.29
C VAL A 171 4.43 -13.96 7.80
N LEU A 172 4.28 -12.84 8.51
CA LEU A 172 4.35 -12.79 9.97
C LEU A 172 3.22 -13.58 10.63
N LEU A 173 2.02 -13.60 10.06
CA LEU A 173 0.87 -14.35 10.59
C LEU A 173 1.06 -15.87 10.52
N PHE A 174 1.75 -16.36 9.48
CA PHE A 174 2.02 -17.79 9.30
C PHE A 174 3.36 -18.24 9.93
N GLY A 175 4.21 -17.30 10.33
CA GLY A 175 5.55 -17.54 10.87
C GLY A 175 5.61 -17.73 12.38
#